data_AF-A0A9E3VLD4-F1
#
_entry.id   AF-A0A9E3VLD4-F1
#
_cell.length_a   1.000
_cell.length_b   1.000
_cell.length_c   1.000
_cell.angle_alpha   90.00
_cell.angle_beta   90.00
_cell.angle_gamma   90.00
#
_symmetry.space_group_name_H-M   'P 1'
#
loop_
_entity.id
_entity.type
_entity.pdbx_description
1 polymer ?
#
loop_
_entity_poly.entity_id
_entity_poly.type
_entity_poly.pdbx_seq_one_letter_code
_entity_poly.pdbx_strand_id
1 'polypeptide(L)'
;MRRKLSYLIMILWIMLALFTITQFSYGQNTFPATGSAGIGTTTPNASSLLDMVSTTKGMLIPRMTKTERDAIVSPATGLLIYQTNNTPGFYYYSGSVWTAISTKDANKTLSNLTSPTAINVSMFPASTGTLDLGSSSLKWRDVYVSNIKFADGTTQSTAGGGGGGIGGSGTASYIPKFTAGTTLGNSTLYDNSGNVGFNTTTMVGAANLTVKSLNTTGYGGMYLDMGGSSGRKPFYGYAVGGSAKVWTYYDEASNQFRIYNGGDRFVIDNSGNIGIGTTSPTTKCEMQTSGTSTLLKVTKPWTGSGSTNFNLVEFNNMYTFGYGTGVFASGGQIGAKGYTANGANAGYGLYGEAFGATGAAYGVYGTASATAAAAYGVYGTTTGGTSEWAGYFNGKMQCINGTDASLTGDGYLELGSTTSTNVIIDNNEIMARNNGAVSKLYLQNDGGDLSLCYTSGNVMIGASVPATGYLLSVDGKIICEELKVQLSENWPDYVFEDDYSMHSISELKDFIKENKHLPGIPSAAEVEKDGITVGEMQTKMMQKIEELSLYIIELQNQIDELKSGKN
;
A
#
# COMPACT_ATOMS: atom_id res chain seq x y z
N MET A 1 -54.78 -182.06 -70.07
CA MET A 1 -55.41 -181.07 -69.15
C MET A 1 -54.79 -180.99 -67.75
N ARG A 2 -54.25 -182.07 -67.15
CA ARG A 2 -53.83 -182.06 -65.72
C ARG A 2 -52.44 -181.49 -65.37
N ARG A 3 -51.43 -181.52 -66.26
CA ARG A 3 -50.08 -181.01 -65.92
C ARG A 3 -49.90 -179.49 -66.04
N LYS A 4 -50.69 -178.80 -66.87
CA LYS A 4 -50.66 -177.33 -66.99
C LYS A 4 -51.17 -176.61 -65.73
N LEU A 5 -52.01 -177.27 -64.93
CA LEU A 5 -52.47 -176.75 -63.63
C LEU A 5 -51.36 -176.79 -62.56
N SER A 6 -50.42 -177.73 -62.67
CA SER A 6 -49.26 -177.85 -61.76
C SER A 6 -48.22 -176.76 -61.97
N TYR A 7 -48.01 -176.31 -63.22
CA TYR A 7 -47.10 -175.20 -63.52
C TYR A 7 -47.72 -173.84 -63.16
N LEU A 8 -49.04 -173.68 -63.30
CA LEU A 8 -49.71 -172.46 -62.89
C LEU A 8 -49.71 -172.29 -61.37
N ILE A 9 -49.86 -173.39 -60.61
CA ILE A 9 -49.73 -173.39 -59.14
C ILE A 9 -48.26 -173.18 -58.71
N MET A 10 -47.28 -173.74 -59.41
CA MET A 10 -45.86 -173.48 -59.11
C MET A 10 -45.45 -172.02 -59.41
N ILE A 11 -45.99 -171.42 -60.48
CA ILE A 11 -45.82 -170.00 -60.80
C ILE A 11 -46.59 -169.13 -59.80
N LEU A 12 -47.77 -169.55 -59.34
CA LEU A 12 -48.52 -168.83 -58.31
C LEU A 12 -47.80 -168.88 -56.95
N TRP A 13 -47.15 -169.99 -56.59
CA TRP A 13 -46.34 -170.11 -55.36
C TRP A 13 -44.99 -169.38 -55.45
N ILE A 14 -44.37 -169.29 -56.62
CA ILE A 14 -43.17 -168.46 -56.83
C ILE A 14 -43.52 -166.97 -56.85
N MET A 15 -44.70 -166.61 -57.37
CA MET A 15 -45.23 -165.23 -57.27
C MET A 15 -45.72 -164.89 -55.85
N LEU A 16 -46.12 -165.87 -55.04
CA LEU A 16 -46.54 -165.67 -53.65
C LEU A 16 -45.35 -165.70 -52.65
N ALA A 17 -44.22 -166.32 -53.02
CA ALA A 17 -43.02 -166.44 -52.17
C ALA A 17 -41.95 -165.36 -52.41
N LEU A 18 -42.00 -164.58 -53.50
CA LEU A 18 -41.12 -163.41 -53.69
C LEU A 18 -41.82 -162.06 -53.48
N PHE A 19 -43.04 -162.07 -52.94
CA PHE A 19 -43.75 -160.86 -52.48
C PHE A 19 -43.31 -160.42 -51.06
N THR A 20 -42.22 -160.95 -50.53
CA THR A 20 -41.72 -160.56 -49.19
C THR A 20 -40.22 -160.35 -49.21
N ILE A 21 -39.81 -159.15 -48.77
CA ILE A 21 -38.45 -158.72 -48.40
C ILE A 21 -37.64 -158.09 -49.54
N THR A 22 -37.63 -156.76 -49.60
CA THR A 22 -36.39 -155.94 -49.57
C THR A 22 -36.77 -154.47 -49.39
N GLN A 23 -36.92 -154.04 -48.13
CA GLN A 23 -36.85 -152.63 -47.77
C GLN A 23 -35.37 -152.24 -47.82
N PHE A 24 -34.97 -151.41 -48.78
CA PHE A 24 -33.73 -150.66 -48.66
C PHE A 24 -34.00 -149.44 -47.78
N SER A 25 -33.63 -149.59 -46.51
CA SER A 25 -33.51 -148.48 -45.57
C SER A 25 -32.46 -147.50 -46.07
N TYR A 26 -32.86 -146.29 -46.43
CA TYR A 26 -31.95 -145.15 -46.39
C TYR A 26 -31.84 -144.72 -44.92
N GLY A 27 -30.63 -144.76 -44.36
CA GLY A 27 -30.37 -144.41 -42.98
C GLY A 27 -30.82 -142.98 -42.67
N GLN A 28 -31.80 -142.85 -41.78
CA GLN A 28 -32.10 -141.59 -41.12
C GLN A 28 -30.99 -141.34 -40.10
N ASN A 29 -30.16 -140.32 -40.35
CA ASN A 29 -29.24 -139.78 -39.34
C ASN A 29 -30.09 -139.16 -38.21
N THR A 30 -30.42 -139.98 -37.22
CA THR A 30 -31.10 -139.54 -36.01
C THR A 30 -30.02 -139.06 -35.03
N PHE A 31 -29.87 -137.74 -34.89
CA PHE A 31 -28.96 -137.15 -33.91
C PHE A 31 -29.46 -137.48 -32.48
N PRO A 32 -28.56 -137.68 -31.50
CA PRO A 32 -28.94 -138.14 -30.16
C PRO A 32 -29.96 -137.20 -29.51
N ALA A 33 -30.92 -137.75 -28.75
CA ALA A 33 -32.00 -136.99 -28.08
C ALA A 33 -31.48 -135.93 -27.09
N THR A 34 -30.19 -135.95 -26.76
CA THR A 34 -29.49 -135.00 -25.92
C THR A 34 -28.12 -134.70 -26.53
N GLY A 35 -27.81 -133.42 -26.78
CA GLY A 35 -26.54 -132.93 -27.34
C GLY A 35 -26.71 -132.10 -28.62
N SER A 36 -25.72 -131.27 -28.95
CA SER A 36 -25.74 -130.38 -30.11
C SER A 36 -25.11 -131.05 -31.34
N ALA A 37 -25.71 -130.86 -32.51
CA ALA A 37 -25.13 -131.26 -33.78
C ALA A 37 -24.19 -130.16 -34.30
N GLY A 38 -22.92 -130.51 -34.56
CA GLY A 38 -21.94 -129.63 -35.22
C GLY A 38 -21.74 -130.00 -36.68
N ILE A 39 -21.82 -129.03 -37.58
CA ILE A 39 -21.42 -129.19 -38.98
C ILE A 39 -20.27 -128.21 -39.26
N GLY A 40 -19.08 -128.74 -39.53
CA GLY A 40 -17.86 -127.93 -39.70
C GLY A 40 -17.17 -127.53 -38.39
N THR A 41 -17.71 -127.92 -37.23
CA THR A 41 -17.08 -127.80 -35.91
C THR A 41 -17.26 -129.09 -35.10
N THR A 42 -16.25 -129.45 -34.30
CA THR A 42 -16.33 -130.54 -33.31
C THR A 42 -16.74 -130.04 -31.92
N THR A 43 -16.85 -128.73 -31.72
CA THR A 43 -17.29 -128.09 -30.48
C THR A 43 -18.43 -127.12 -30.78
N PRO A 44 -19.66 -127.64 -31.00
CA PRO A 44 -20.83 -126.78 -31.20
C PRO A 44 -20.99 -125.83 -30.02
N ASN A 45 -21.37 -124.58 -30.29
CA ASN A 45 -21.65 -123.61 -29.26
C ASN A 45 -22.71 -124.14 -28.29
N ALA A 46 -22.41 -124.10 -26.98
CA ALA A 46 -23.23 -124.69 -25.92
C ALA A 46 -24.68 -124.15 -25.87
N SER A 47 -24.95 -122.98 -26.47
CA SER A 47 -26.29 -122.39 -26.56
C SER A 47 -27.08 -122.80 -27.80
N SER A 48 -26.51 -123.62 -28.68
CA SER A 48 -27.12 -124.01 -29.96
C SER A 48 -27.31 -125.52 -30.06
N LEU A 49 -28.47 -125.97 -30.56
CA LEU A 49 -28.71 -127.38 -30.90
C LEU A 49 -28.10 -127.78 -32.25
N LEU A 50 -27.90 -126.80 -33.14
CA LEU A 50 -27.19 -126.96 -34.41
C LEU A 50 -26.22 -125.79 -34.56
N ASP A 51 -24.92 -126.09 -34.61
CA ASP A 51 -23.87 -125.11 -34.90
C ASP A 51 -23.24 -125.42 -36.26
N MET A 52 -23.19 -124.41 -37.13
CA MET A 52 -22.62 -124.52 -38.47
C MET A 52 -21.50 -123.50 -38.61
N VAL A 53 -20.26 -123.98 -38.62
CA VAL A 53 -19.07 -123.12 -38.78
C VAL A 53 -18.48 -123.34 -40.15
N SER A 54 -18.51 -122.29 -40.99
CA SER A 54 -17.81 -122.26 -42.27
C SER A 54 -17.45 -120.81 -42.61
N THR A 55 -16.28 -120.60 -43.18
CA THR A 55 -15.84 -119.28 -43.69
C THR A 55 -16.17 -119.09 -45.17
N THR A 56 -16.57 -120.15 -45.88
CA THR A 56 -16.77 -120.14 -47.34
C THR A 56 -18.13 -120.68 -47.78
N LYS A 57 -18.92 -121.28 -46.88
CA LYS A 57 -20.26 -121.81 -47.16
C LYS A 57 -21.27 -121.25 -46.16
N GLY A 58 -22.53 -121.14 -46.58
CA GLY A 58 -23.65 -120.76 -45.71
C GLY A 58 -24.68 -121.87 -45.58
N MET A 59 -25.68 -121.66 -44.73
CA MET A 59 -26.86 -122.52 -44.67
C MET A 59 -27.83 -122.11 -45.78
N LEU A 60 -28.17 -123.05 -46.66
CA LEU A 60 -29.29 -122.87 -47.59
C LEU A 60 -30.57 -123.36 -46.91
N ILE A 61 -31.44 -122.44 -46.53
CA ILE A 61 -32.78 -122.78 -46.01
C ILE A 61 -33.73 -123.17 -47.17
N PRO A 62 -34.84 -123.88 -46.89
CA PRO A 62 -35.83 -124.23 -47.91
C PRO A 62 -36.26 -123.01 -48.72
N ARG A 63 -36.10 -123.12 -50.04
CA ARG A 63 -36.45 -122.10 -51.02
C ARG A 63 -37.70 -122.54 -51.74
N MET A 64 -38.70 -121.67 -51.77
CA MET A 64 -40.01 -122.00 -52.34
C MET A 64 -40.73 -120.74 -52.81
N THR A 65 -41.69 -120.89 -53.71
CA THR A 65 -42.60 -119.82 -54.11
C THR A 65 -43.61 -119.49 -53.01
N LYS A 66 -44.27 -118.34 -53.09
CA LYS A 66 -45.35 -117.96 -52.15
C LYS A 66 -46.46 -119.03 -52.10
N THR A 67 -46.83 -119.60 -53.24
CA THR A 67 -47.88 -120.65 -53.30
C THR A 67 -47.45 -121.90 -52.56
N GLU A 68 -46.20 -122.36 -52.75
CA GLU A 68 -45.66 -123.52 -52.05
C GLU A 68 -45.49 -123.25 -50.55
N ARG A 69 -45.06 -122.04 -50.17
CA ARG A 69 -44.99 -121.58 -48.78
C ARG A 69 -46.36 -121.61 -48.09
N ASP A 70 -47.39 -121.12 -48.78
CA ASP A 70 -48.76 -121.08 -48.25
C ASP A 70 -49.41 -122.47 -48.23
N ALA A 71 -48.88 -123.44 -49.00
CA ALA A 71 -49.31 -124.83 -48.98
C ALA A 71 -48.72 -125.65 -47.81
N ILE A 72 -47.80 -125.08 -47.02
CA ILE A 72 -47.30 -125.73 -45.80
C ILE A 72 -48.43 -125.80 -44.78
N VAL A 73 -48.91 -127.01 -44.50
CA VAL A 73 -49.95 -127.27 -43.49
C VAL A 73 -49.34 -127.20 -42.09
N SER A 74 -49.93 -126.38 -41.21
CA SER A 74 -49.50 -126.19 -39.82
C SER A 74 -48.01 -125.83 -39.64
N PRO A 75 -47.50 -124.72 -40.23
CA PRO A 75 -46.11 -124.33 -40.09
C PRO A 75 -45.78 -123.98 -38.63
N ALA A 76 -44.61 -124.42 -38.15
CA ALA A 76 -44.16 -124.11 -36.81
C ALA A 76 -43.80 -122.62 -36.65
N THR A 77 -44.08 -122.03 -35.50
CA THR A 77 -43.61 -120.67 -35.16
C THR A 77 -42.09 -120.60 -35.24
N GLY A 78 -41.57 -119.59 -35.94
CA GLY A 78 -40.15 -119.44 -36.23
C GLY A 78 -39.64 -120.23 -37.43
N LEU A 79 -40.51 -121.00 -38.11
CA LEU A 79 -40.11 -121.70 -39.35
C LEU A 79 -39.62 -120.68 -40.38
N LEU A 80 -38.36 -120.79 -40.77
CA LEU A 80 -37.68 -119.86 -41.67
C LEU A 80 -37.60 -120.46 -43.08
N ILE A 81 -38.05 -119.70 -44.07
CA ILE A 81 -37.95 -120.04 -45.49
C ILE A 81 -37.40 -118.84 -46.26
N TYR A 82 -36.89 -119.11 -47.45
CA TYR A 82 -36.60 -118.06 -48.42
C TYR A 82 -37.66 -118.10 -49.53
N GLN A 83 -38.50 -117.07 -49.59
CA GLN A 83 -39.50 -116.96 -50.64
C GLN A 83 -38.81 -116.49 -51.92
N THR A 84 -39.00 -117.21 -53.03
CA THR A 84 -38.26 -116.94 -54.28
C THR A 84 -38.99 -116.01 -55.24
N ASN A 85 -40.30 -115.78 -55.04
CA ASN A 85 -41.13 -114.90 -55.87
C ASN A 85 -42.04 -114.00 -55.01
N ASN A 86 -42.78 -113.09 -55.65
CA ASN A 86 -43.79 -112.22 -55.03
C ASN A 86 -43.32 -111.53 -53.71
N THR A 87 -42.29 -110.68 -53.86
CA THR A 87 -41.40 -110.12 -52.82
C THR A 87 -40.41 -111.15 -52.27
N PRO A 88 -39.32 -111.44 -53.03
CA PRO A 88 -38.29 -112.38 -52.61
C PRO A 88 -37.59 -111.91 -51.34
N GLY A 89 -37.27 -112.86 -50.45
CA GLY A 89 -36.57 -112.55 -49.21
C GLY A 89 -36.74 -113.64 -48.16
N PHE A 90 -36.12 -113.41 -46.99
CA PHE A 90 -36.32 -114.25 -45.83
C PHE A 90 -37.68 -113.97 -45.20
N TYR A 91 -38.44 -115.04 -44.99
CA TYR A 91 -39.70 -115.00 -44.25
C TYR A 91 -39.64 -116.02 -43.12
N TYR A 92 -40.17 -115.65 -41.96
CA TYR A 92 -40.44 -116.59 -40.89
C TYR A 92 -41.94 -116.65 -40.63
N TYR A 93 -42.43 -117.82 -40.20
CA TYR A 93 -43.81 -117.93 -39.73
C TYR A 93 -43.89 -117.41 -38.29
N SER A 94 -44.66 -116.35 -38.06
CA SER A 94 -44.78 -115.72 -36.73
C SER A 94 -45.63 -116.51 -35.72
N GLY A 95 -46.17 -117.67 -36.14
CA GLY A 95 -47.19 -118.43 -35.42
C GLY A 95 -48.61 -118.12 -35.91
N SER A 96 -48.78 -117.15 -36.80
CA SER A 96 -50.07 -116.87 -37.46
C SER A 96 -49.92 -116.48 -38.92
N VAL A 97 -48.87 -115.71 -39.27
CA VAL A 97 -48.62 -115.25 -40.64
C VAL A 97 -47.16 -115.35 -41.02
N TRP A 98 -46.89 -115.50 -42.32
CA TRP A 98 -45.54 -115.37 -42.87
C TRP A 98 -45.12 -113.91 -42.90
N THR A 99 -44.05 -113.55 -42.17
CA THR A 99 -43.56 -112.17 -42.00
C THR A 99 -42.19 -111.98 -42.65
N ALA A 100 -42.03 -110.92 -43.44
CA ALA A 100 -40.76 -110.56 -44.07
C ALA A 100 -39.81 -109.87 -43.07
N ILE A 101 -38.51 -110.08 -43.22
CA ILE A 101 -37.47 -109.36 -42.46
C ILE A 101 -36.99 -108.15 -43.28
N SER A 102 -37.08 -106.90 -42.77
CA SER A 102 -36.66 -105.65 -43.46
C SER A 102 -35.74 -104.75 -42.62
N THR A 103 -35.03 -103.81 -43.26
CA THR A 103 -34.08 -102.83 -42.64
C THR A 103 -34.76 -101.50 -42.22
N LYS A 104 -34.32 -100.86 -41.11
CA LYS A 104 -34.87 -99.59 -40.54
C LYS A 104 -34.09 -98.32 -41.00
N ASP A 105 -34.80 -97.22 -41.30
CA ASP A 105 -34.28 -95.88 -41.65
C ASP A 105 -33.86 -94.98 -40.45
N ALA A 106 -33.14 -93.87 -40.73
CA ALA A 106 -32.35 -93.01 -39.81
C ALA A 106 -33.09 -92.00 -38.89
N ASN A 107 -32.40 -91.56 -37.81
CA ASN A 107 -32.91 -90.89 -36.58
C ASN A 107 -32.67 -89.35 -36.52
N LYS A 108 -33.54 -88.59 -35.82
CA LYS A 108 -33.61 -87.11 -35.76
C LYS A 108 -32.99 -86.47 -34.49
N THR A 109 -31.91 -87.01 -33.92
CA THR A 109 -31.25 -86.41 -32.74
C THR A 109 -29.72 -86.47 -32.76
N LEU A 110 -29.10 -85.41 -32.23
CA LEU A 110 -27.67 -85.09 -32.23
C LEU A 110 -26.87 -85.90 -31.19
N SER A 111 -26.39 -87.08 -31.56
CA SER A 111 -25.53 -87.90 -30.67
C SER A 111 -24.16 -88.25 -31.26
N ASN A 112 -23.67 -87.57 -32.31
CA ASN A 112 -22.46 -88.00 -33.00
C ASN A 112 -21.63 -86.94 -33.77
N LEU A 113 -21.47 -85.70 -33.29
CA LEU A 113 -20.54 -84.75 -33.94
C LEU A 113 -19.12 -84.80 -33.32
N THR A 114 -18.18 -85.41 -34.04
CA THR A 114 -16.72 -85.37 -33.76
C THR A 114 -15.98 -84.56 -34.84
N SER A 115 -15.85 -83.24 -34.64
CA SER A 115 -15.07 -82.25 -35.44
C SER A 115 -15.83 -81.48 -36.56
N PRO A 116 -15.44 -80.23 -36.90
CA PRO A 116 -16.26 -79.05 -36.65
C PRO A 116 -16.91 -78.51 -37.93
N THR A 117 -18.24 -78.39 -37.91
CA THR A 117 -19.02 -77.65 -38.90
C THR A 117 -19.80 -76.55 -38.16
N ALA A 118 -19.87 -75.38 -38.80
CA ALA A 118 -20.31 -74.11 -38.22
C ALA A 118 -21.56 -74.22 -37.31
N ILE A 119 -21.46 -73.62 -36.13
CA ILE A 119 -22.53 -73.55 -35.14
C ILE A 119 -23.66 -72.67 -35.68
N ASN A 120 -24.82 -73.26 -35.92
CA ASN A 120 -26.07 -72.53 -36.14
C ASN A 120 -26.90 -72.47 -34.85
N VAL A 121 -26.32 -71.91 -33.78
CA VAL A 121 -27.05 -71.53 -32.56
C VAL A 121 -27.34 -70.04 -32.67
N SER A 122 -28.62 -69.68 -32.70
CA SER A 122 -29.03 -68.28 -32.82
C SER A 122 -28.68 -67.53 -31.53
N MET A 123 -27.88 -66.46 -31.63
CA MET A 123 -27.54 -65.55 -30.54
C MET A 123 -28.68 -64.55 -30.22
N PHE A 124 -29.94 -65.01 -30.29
CA PHE A 124 -31.06 -64.14 -29.93
C PHE A 124 -31.17 -64.06 -28.39
N PRO A 125 -31.29 -62.85 -27.82
CA PRO A 125 -31.59 -62.70 -26.39
C PRO A 125 -32.95 -63.33 -26.06
N ALA A 126 -33.13 -63.69 -24.79
CA ALA A 126 -34.44 -64.09 -24.29
C ALA A 126 -35.46 -62.94 -24.46
N SER A 127 -36.75 -63.23 -24.30
CA SER A 127 -37.83 -62.22 -24.39
C SER A 127 -37.69 -61.07 -23.38
N THR A 128 -36.84 -61.22 -22.37
CA THR A 128 -36.43 -60.19 -21.40
C THR A 128 -35.34 -59.25 -21.93
N GLY A 129 -34.88 -59.44 -23.17
CA GLY A 129 -33.78 -58.69 -23.77
C GLY A 129 -32.39 -59.07 -23.24
N THR A 130 -32.31 -60.14 -22.44
CA THR A 130 -31.06 -60.63 -21.84
C THR A 130 -30.60 -61.93 -22.50
N LEU A 131 -29.34 -61.97 -22.92
CA LEU A 131 -28.64 -63.19 -23.29
C LEU A 131 -27.58 -63.42 -22.22
N ASP A 132 -27.81 -64.37 -21.32
CA ASP A 132 -26.81 -64.69 -20.31
C ASP A 132 -25.67 -65.47 -20.97
N LEU A 133 -24.50 -64.84 -21.02
CA LEU A 133 -23.33 -65.46 -21.63
C LEU A 133 -22.58 -66.34 -20.62
N GLY A 134 -22.79 -66.24 -19.30
CA GLY A 134 -22.03 -67.04 -18.32
C GLY A 134 -22.69 -67.11 -16.94
N SER A 135 -21.94 -67.43 -15.88
CA SER A 135 -22.46 -67.38 -14.51
C SER A 135 -21.36 -67.05 -13.50
N SER A 136 -21.73 -66.87 -12.22
CA SER A 136 -20.74 -66.68 -11.15
C SER A 136 -19.74 -67.85 -11.01
N SER A 137 -20.10 -69.03 -11.50
CA SER A 137 -19.29 -70.27 -11.45
C SER A 137 -18.63 -70.64 -12.78
N LEU A 138 -19.14 -70.15 -13.92
CA LEU A 138 -18.56 -70.36 -15.24
C LEU A 138 -18.35 -69.00 -15.92
N LYS A 139 -17.14 -68.47 -15.75
CA LYS A 139 -16.74 -67.18 -16.33
C LYS A 139 -15.97 -67.41 -17.63
N TRP A 140 -16.22 -66.54 -18.60
CA TRP A 140 -15.37 -66.44 -19.78
C TRP A 140 -14.04 -65.83 -19.34
N ARG A 141 -12.93 -66.46 -19.76
CA ARG A 141 -11.59 -65.91 -19.53
C ARG A 141 -11.41 -64.61 -20.32
N ASP A 142 -11.82 -64.62 -21.59
CA ASP A 142 -11.80 -63.47 -22.48
C ASP A 142 -13.10 -63.42 -23.29
N VAL A 143 -13.70 -62.24 -23.42
CA VAL A 143 -14.85 -61.97 -24.31
C VAL A 143 -14.42 -60.90 -25.31
N TYR A 144 -14.15 -61.29 -26.55
CA TYR A 144 -13.74 -60.37 -27.61
C TYR A 144 -14.97 -59.92 -28.40
N VAL A 145 -15.40 -58.68 -28.18
CA VAL A 145 -16.50 -58.04 -28.89
C VAL A 145 -16.04 -56.68 -29.39
N SER A 146 -16.49 -56.29 -30.58
CA SER A 146 -16.05 -55.03 -31.21
C SER A 146 -16.58 -53.79 -30.47
N ASN A 147 -17.83 -53.85 -29.98
CA ASN A 147 -18.45 -52.83 -29.14
C ASN A 147 -19.46 -53.50 -28.20
N ILE A 148 -19.50 -53.08 -26.93
CA ILE A 148 -20.61 -53.41 -26.01
C ILE A 148 -21.55 -52.22 -25.98
N LYS A 149 -22.82 -52.42 -26.32
CA LYS A 149 -23.86 -51.37 -26.30
C LYS A 149 -24.76 -51.59 -25.09
N PHE A 150 -24.81 -50.61 -24.19
CA PHE A 150 -25.68 -50.66 -23.02
C PHE A 150 -27.09 -50.16 -23.37
N ALA A 151 -28.06 -50.49 -22.53
CA ALA A 151 -29.47 -50.14 -22.76
C ALA A 151 -29.72 -48.62 -22.79
N ASP A 152 -28.82 -47.82 -22.23
CA ASP A 152 -28.84 -46.36 -22.30
C ASP A 152 -28.31 -45.80 -23.64
N GLY A 153 -27.90 -46.67 -24.56
CA GLY A 153 -27.40 -46.31 -25.89
C GLY A 153 -25.89 -46.05 -25.97
N THR A 154 -25.16 -46.09 -24.86
CA THR A 154 -23.71 -45.89 -24.85
C THR A 154 -22.95 -47.13 -25.33
N THR A 155 -21.85 -46.94 -26.04
CA THR A 155 -20.94 -48.03 -26.45
C THR A 155 -19.60 -47.90 -25.74
N GLN A 156 -19.19 -48.91 -24.99
CA GLN A 156 -17.88 -48.97 -24.34
C GLN A 156 -16.91 -49.80 -25.20
N SER A 157 -15.86 -49.16 -25.73
CA SER A 157 -14.92 -49.78 -26.67
C SER A 157 -13.62 -50.30 -26.01
N THR A 158 -13.38 -50.04 -24.73
CA THR A 158 -12.29 -50.68 -23.96
C THR A 158 -12.66 -50.78 -22.48
N ALA A 159 -12.43 -51.96 -21.88
CA ALA A 159 -12.45 -52.15 -20.44
C ALA A 159 -11.16 -51.57 -19.83
N GLY A 160 -11.18 -50.27 -19.50
CA GLY A 160 -10.12 -49.61 -18.75
C GLY A 160 -10.51 -49.50 -17.28
N GLY A 161 -9.59 -49.92 -16.40
CA GLY A 161 -9.78 -49.99 -14.94
C GLY A 161 -10.20 -48.67 -14.28
N GLY A 162 -10.65 -48.81 -13.03
CA GLY A 162 -11.07 -47.72 -12.14
C GLY A 162 -10.14 -46.52 -12.21
N GLY A 163 -10.69 -45.44 -12.75
CA GLY A 163 -9.99 -44.20 -13.05
C GLY A 163 -10.76 -43.42 -14.10
N GLY A 164 -12.10 -43.43 -14.02
CA GLY A 164 -12.87 -42.43 -14.74
C GLY A 164 -12.35 -41.07 -14.29
N GLY A 165 -11.76 -40.31 -15.20
CA GLY A 165 -11.78 -38.86 -15.03
C GLY A 165 -13.21 -38.46 -14.67
N ILE A 166 -13.38 -37.43 -13.85
CA ILE A 166 -14.70 -36.97 -13.43
C ILE A 166 -15.49 -36.55 -14.69
N GLY A 167 -16.26 -37.48 -15.24
CA GLY A 167 -17.37 -37.18 -16.13
C GLY A 167 -18.53 -36.79 -15.24
N GLY A 168 -18.98 -35.54 -15.36
CA GLY A 168 -20.10 -35.02 -14.60
C GLY A 168 -20.89 -34.02 -15.45
N SER A 169 -22.19 -33.95 -15.22
CA SER A 169 -23.03 -32.85 -15.69
C SER A 169 -22.70 -31.61 -14.88
N GLY A 170 -21.99 -30.66 -15.50
CA GLY A 170 -21.71 -29.35 -14.94
C GLY A 170 -22.27 -28.27 -15.87
N THR A 171 -22.57 -27.10 -15.33
CA THR A 171 -22.78 -25.93 -16.19
C THR A 171 -21.43 -25.52 -16.75
N ALA A 172 -21.33 -25.29 -18.06
CA ALA A 172 -20.11 -24.80 -18.68
C ALA A 172 -19.56 -23.61 -17.89
N SER A 173 -18.23 -23.56 -17.77
CA SER A 173 -17.53 -22.51 -17.03
C SER A 173 -17.72 -22.49 -15.52
N TYR A 174 -18.41 -23.44 -14.88
CA TYR A 174 -18.37 -23.56 -13.41
C TYR A 174 -17.41 -24.66 -12.96
N ILE A 175 -16.60 -24.37 -11.95
CA ILE A 175 -15.84 -25.42 -11.26
C ILE A 175 -16.85 -26.24 -10.43
N PRO A 176 -16.93 -27.57 -10.59
CA PRO A 176 -17.86 -28.39 -9.81
C PRO A 176 -17.50 -28.40 -8.31
N LYS A 177 -18.51 -28.35 -7.43
CA LYS A 177 -18.37 -28.63 -5.99
C LYS A 177 -19.43 -29.62 -5.51
N PHE A 178 -19.13 -30.38 -4.46
CA PHE A 178 -20.16 -31.16 -3.77
C PHE A 178 -21.17 -30.22 -3.10
N THR A 179 -22.44 -30.31 -3.48
CA THR A 179 -23.56 -29.63 -2.81
C THR A 179 -24.22 -30.54 -1.77
N ALA A 180 -23.94 -31.84 -1.81
CA ALA A 180 -24.29 -32.87 -0.83
C ALA A 180 -23.26 -34.03 -0.92
N GLY A 181 -23.38 -35.06 -0.08
CA GLY A 181 -22.40 -36.16 0.01
C GLY A 181 -22.14 -36.93 -1.28
N THR A 182 -23.07 -36.89 -2.26
CA THR A 182 -22.93 -37.57 -3.56
C THR A 182 -23.38 -36.72 -4.76
N THR A 183 -23.65 -35.42 -4.56
CA THR A 183 -24.19 -34.54 -5.61
C THR A 183 -23.19 -33.45 -5.96
N LEU A 184 -22.80 -33.36 -7.23
CA LEU A 184 -22.02 -32.24 -7.76
C LEU A 184 -22.97 -31.14 -8.25
N GLY A 185 -22.64 -29.88 -7.96
CA GLY A 185 -23.31 -28.70 -8.48
C GLY A 185 -22.32 -27.59 -8.77
N ASN A 186 -22.80 -26.45 -9.26
CA ASN A 186 -21.96 -25.30 -9.55
C ASN A 186 -21.33 -24.77 -8.26
N SER A 187 -20.03 -24.51 -8.28
CA SER A 187 -19.41 -23.68 -7.25
C SER A 187 -19.77 -22.21 -7.44
N THR A 188 -19.39 -21.39 -6.47
CA THR A 188 -19.36 -19.95 -6.65
C THR A 188 -18.24 -19.52 -7.61
N LEU A 189 -17.40 -20.43 -8.09
CA LEU A 189 -16.29 -20.14 -8.99
C LEU A 189 -16.71 -20.38 -10.45
N TYR A 190 -16.59 -19.33 -11.26
CA TYR A 190 -16.95 -19.35 -12.68
C TYR A 190 -15.72 -18.99 -13.54
N ASP A 191 -15.20 -19.95 -14.30
CA ASP A 191 -14.08 -19.84 -15.24
C ASP A 191 -14.57 -19.78 -16.70
N ASN A 192 -14.46 -18.60 -17.35
CA ASN A 192 -14.89 -18.43 -18.74
C ASN A 192 -13.80 -18.73 -19.79
N SER A 193 -12.76 -19.51 -19.44
CA SER A 193 -11.57 -19.78 -20.27
C SER A 193 -10.62 -18.58 -20.42
N GLY A 194 -10.74 -17.59 -19.53
CA GLY A 194 -9.85 -16.44 -19.45
C GLY A 194 -9.85 -15.79 -18.06
N ASN A 195 -11.01 -15.73 -17.41
CA ASN A 195 -11.19 -15.12 -16.09
C ASN A 195 -11.90 -16.07 -15.12
N VAL A 196 -11.58 -15.98 -13.83
CA VAL A 196 -12.28 -16.69 -12.74
C VAL A 196 -13.06 -15.69 -11.88
N GLY A 197 -14.38 -15.79 -11.89
CA GLY A 197 -15.29 -15.01 -11.05
C GLY A 197 -15.61 -15.73 -9.74
N PHE A 198 -15.67 -14.98 -8.64
CA PHE A 198 -16.16 -15.47 -7.33
C PHE A 198 -17.56 -14.91 -7.07
N ASN A 199 -18.55 -15.80 -7.03
CA ASN A 199 -19.98 -15.50 -6.84
C ASN A 199 -20.58 -14.55 -7.89
N THR A 200 -20.02 -14.52 -9.10
CA THR A 200 -20.52 -13.74 -10.24
C THR A 200 -20.23 -14.46 -11.56
N THR A 201 -21.18 -14.40 -12.50
CA THR A 201 -20.98 -14.79 -13.91
C THR A 201 -20.65 -13.59 -14.79
N THR A 202 -20.92 -12.38 -14.30
CA THR A 202 -20.62 -11.12 -14.99
C THR A 202 -19.23 -10.67 -14.57
N MET A 203 -18.27 -10.83 -15.46
CA MET A 203 -16.91 -10.35 -15.25
C MET A 203 -16.87 -8.82 -15.30
N VAL A 204 -16.16 -8.20 -14.37
CA VAL A 204 -15.95 -6.75 -14.36
C VAL A 204 -14.65 -6.45 -15.10
N GLY A 205 -14.74 -6.06 -16.37
CA GLY A 205 -13.60 -5.77 -17.23
C GLY A 205 -12.83 -7.01 -17.69
N ALA A 206 -11.79 -6.80 -18.50
CA ALA A 206 -10.90 -7.85 -19.01
C ALA A 206 -9.83 -8.25 -17.97
N ALA A 207 -10.26 -8.60 -16.74
CA ALA A 207 -9.34 -8.75 -15.60
C ALA A 207 -8.84 -10.19 -15.39
N ASN A 208 -7.54 -10.40 -15.65
CA ASN A 208 -6.80 -11.60 -15.30
C ASN A 208 -6.55 -11.66 -13.77
N LEU A 209 -6.88 -12.77 -13.10
CA LEU A 209 -6.24 -13.10 -11.82
C LEU A 209 -4.97 -13.91 -12.11
N THR A 210 -3.84 -13.22 -12.33
CA THR A 210 -2.55 -13.89 -12.57
C THR A 210 -1.74 -13.93 -11.27
N VAL A 211 -1.44 -15.12 -10.74
CA VAL A 211 -0.42 -15.32 -9.69
C VAL A 211 0.78 -16.03 -10.30
N LYS A 212 1.81 -15.28 -10.71
CA LYS A 212 3.15 -15.84 -10.98
C LYS A 212 4.26 -14.77 -10.93
N SER A 213 5.39 -15.11 -10.31
CA SER A 213 6.72 -14.77 -10.82
C SER A 213 7.60 -16.01 -10.71
N LEU A 214 8.22 -16.45 -11.83
CA LEU A 214 9.27 -17.48 -11.84
C LEU A 214 10.68 -16.85 -11.84
N ASN A 215 10.81 -15.63 -11.34
CA ASN A 215 12.09 -14.95 -11.30
C ASN A 215 12.82 -15.22 -9.97
N THR A 216 14.05 -15.73 -10.02
CA THR A 216 14.90 -15.96 -8.85
C THR A 216 15.54 -14.68 -8.27
N THR A 217 15.26 -13.51 -8.85
CA THR A 217 15.76 -12.20 -8.37
C THR A 217 14.69 -11.09 -8.27
N GLY A 218 13.39 -11.41 -8.38
CA GLY A 218 12.30 -10.41 -8.38
C GLY A 218 11.24 -10.60 -7.29
N TYR A 219 10.60 -9.51 -6.86
CA TYR A 219 9.44 -9.54 -5.96
C TYR A 219 8.21 -10.16 -6.66
N GLY A 220 7.47 -11.04 -5.98
CA GLY A 220 6.19 -11.60 -6.45
C GLY A 220 4.99 -10.97 -5.73
N GLY A 221 3.92 -10.64 -6.47
CA GLY A 221 2.69 -10.03 -5.94
C GLY A 221 1.44 -10.41 -6.75
N MET A 222 0.25 -10.01 -6.30
CA MET A 222 -1.00 -10.12 -7.06
C MET A 222 -1.06 -8.99 -8.10
N TYR A 223 -1.06 -9.34 -9.39
CA TYR A 223 -1.21 -8.37 -10.48
C TYR A 223 -2.60 -8.49 -11.09
N LEU A 224 -3.33 -7.37 -11.12
CA LEU A 224 -4.63 -7.24 -11.78
C LEU A 224 -4.40 -6.46 -13.07
N ASP A 225 -4.31 -7.16 -14.20
CA ASP A 225 -4.27 -6.53 -15.52
C ASP A 225 -5.69 -6.10 -15.92
N MET A 226 -5.94 -4.79 -16.00
CA MET A 226 -7.27 -4.24 -16.25
C MET A 226 -7.30 -3.49 -17.58
N GLY A 227 -7.87 -4.10 -18.62
CA GLY A 227 -8.01 -3.51 -19.96
C GLY A 227 -9.01 -2.36 -20.12
N GLY A 228 -9.40 -1.67 -19.03
CA GLY A 228 -10.40 -0.58 -19.08
C GLY A 228 -9.86 0.72 -19.68
N SER A 229 -10.69 1.39 -20.49
CA SER A 229 -10.37 2.63 -21.25
C SER A 229 -10.23 3.89 -20.39
N SER A 230 -10.59 3.84 -19.11
CA SER A 230 -10.61 5.01 -18.22
C SER A 230 -9.22 5.41 -17.69
N GLY A 231 -8.17 4.63 -17.97
CA GLY A 231 -6.83 4.81 -17.39
C GLY A 231 -6.73 4.54 -15.88
N ARG A 232 -7.86 4.36 -15.18
CA ARG A 232 -7.90 4.12 -13.73
C ARG A 232 -7.98 2.62 -13.45
N LYS A 233 -6.97 2.10 -12.77
CA LYS A 233 -6.77 0.67 -12.53
C LYS A 233 -6.88 0.37 -11.02
N PRO A 234 -8.07 0.10 -10.48
CA PRO A 234 -8.26 -0.20 -9.05
C PRO A 234 -7.70 -1.57 -8.64
N PHE A 235 -6.90 -1.61 -7.57
CA PHE A 235 -6.31 -2.85 -7.06
C PHE A 235 -7.03 -3.41 -5.81
N TYR A 236 -7.62 -2.54 -4.98
CA TYR A 236 -8.37 -2.95 -3.79
C TYR A 236 -9.42 -1.91 -3.40
N GLY A 237 -10.64 -2.35 -3.07
CA GLY A 237 -11.73 -1.45 -2.69
C GLY A 237 -12.90 -2.17 -2.00
N TYR A 238 -13.73 -1.39 -1.32
CA TYR A 238 -14.90 -1.87 -0.59
C TYR A 238 -16.18 -1.29 -1.21
N ALA A 239 -17.18 -2.16 -1.39
CA ALA A 239 -18.51 -1.80 -1.85
C ALA A 239 -19.55 -2.06 -0.75
N VAL A 240 -20.53 -1.16 -0.64
CA VAL A 240 -21.72 -1.34 0.22
C VAL A 240 -22.94 -1.18 -0.67
N GLY A 241 -23.81 -2.19 -0.69
CA GLY A 241 -25.02 -2.19 -1.54
C GLY A 241 -24.74 -2.13 -3.03
N GLY A 242 -23.65 -2.75 -3.51
CA GLY A 242 -23.29 -2.79 -4.94
C GLY A 242 -22.60 -1.51 -5.47
N SER A 243 -22.43 -0.48 -4.64
CA SER A 243 -21.69 0.73 -5.01
C SER A 243 -20.32 0.75 -4.34
N ALA A 244 -19.25 0.94 -5.13
CA ALA A 244 -17.92 1.18 -4.59
C ALA A 244 -17.89 2.49 -3.79
N LYS A 245 -17.36 2.47 -2.57
CA LYS A 245 -17.30 3.64 -1.68
C LYS A 245 -15.91 4.20 -1.53
N VAL A 246 -14.93 3.31 -1.35
CA VAL A 246 -13.52 3.63 -1.20
C VAL A 246 -12.71 2.60 -1.95
N TRP A 247 -11.72 3.05 -2.71
CA TRP A 247 -10.79 2.16 -3.40
C TRP A 247 -9.46 2.84 -3.61
N THR A 248 -8.50 2.01 -3.98
CA THR A 248 -7.12 2.39 -4.21
C THR A 248 -6.78 1.98 -5.63
N TYR A 249 -6.19 2.88 -6.41
CA TYR A 249 -5.99 2.68 -7.85
C TYR A 249 -4.73 3.36 -8.39
N TYR A 250 -4.23 2.81 -9.49
CA TYR A 250 -3.19 3.45 -10.30
C TYR A 250 -3.85 4.24 -11.43
N ASP A 251 -3.53 5.52 -11.56
CA ASP A 251 -3.96 6.37 -12.66
C ASP A 251 -2.88 6.40 -13.74
N GLU A 252 -3.14 5.68 -14.84
CA GLU A 252 -2.26 5.54 -15.98
C GLU A 252 -2.01 6.87 -16.69
N ALA A 253 -3.02 7.75 -16.74
CA ALA A 253 -2.91 9.03 -17.44
C ALA A 253 -1.91 9.99 -16.77
N SER A 254 -1.86 9.97 -15.44
CA SER A 254 -0.95 10.82 -14.66
C SER A 254 0.26 10.08 -14.09
N ASN A 255 0.33 8.75 -14.25
CA ASN A 255 1.31 7.87 -13.60
C ASN A 255 1.36 8.06 -12.07
N GLN A 256 0.20 7.92 -11.41
CA GLN A 256 0.06 8.18 -9.97
C GLN A 256 -0.62 7.05 -9.23
N PHE A 257 -0.18 6.78 -8.00
CA PHE A 257 -0.91 5.95 -7.04
C PHE A 257 -1.92 6.81 -6.27
N ARG A 258 -3.17 6.38 -6.15
CA ARG A 258 -4.23 7.18 -5.50
C ARG A 258 -5.12 6.37 -4.56
N ILE A 259 -5.62 7.04 -3.52
CA ILE A 259 -6.70 6.59 -2.64
C ILE A 259 -7.94 7.45 -2.89
N TYR A 260 -9.00 6.83 -3.40
CA TYR A 260 -10.28 7.46 -3.68
C TYR A 260 -11.28 7.26 -2.53
N ASN A 261 -11.87 8.36 -2.07
CA ASN A 261 -13.04 8.36 -1.17
C ASN A 261 -13.92 9.59 -1.49
N GLY A 262 -14.88 9.40 -2.41
CA GLY A 262 -15.69 10.49 -2.96
C GLY A 262 -14.87 11.57 -3.69
N GLY A 263 -13.66 11.22 -4.14
CA GLY A 263 -12.62 12.10 -4.69
C GLY A 263 -11.22 11.59 -4.33
N ASP A 264 -10.18 12.09 -5.00
CA ASP A 264 -8.79 11.69 -4.73
C ASP A 264 -8.29 12.36 -3.45
N ARG A 265 -8.07 11.58 -2.40
CA ARG A 265 -7.71 12.08 -1.07
C ARG A 265 -6.23 12.02 -0.77
N PHE A 266 -5.57 11.00 -1.30
CA PHE A 266 -4.14 10.76 -1.13
C PHE A 266 -3.56 10.35 -2.49
N VAL A 267 -2.45 10.97 -2.87
CA VAL A 267 -1.79 10.79 -4.16
C VAL A 267 -0.29 10.63 -3.93
N ILE A 268 0.33 9.68 -4.62
CA ILE A 268 1.79 9.61 -4.77
C ILE A 268 2.10 9.72 -6.25
N ASP A 269 2.92 10.70 -6.63
CA ASP A 269 3.39 10.85 -8.00
C ASP A 269 4.66 10.04 -8.29
N ASN A 270 5.03 9.98 -9.57
CA ASN A 270 6.21 9.26 -10.02
C ASN A 270 7.55 9.90 -9.58
N SER A 271 7.53 11.11 -9.00
CA SER A 271 8.69 11.76 -8.40
C SER A 271 8.82 11.46 -6.89
N GLY A 272 7.89 10.68 -6.34
CA GLY A 272 7.81 10.33 -4.93
C GLY A 272 7.22 11.44 -4.05
N ASN A 273 6.50 12.39 -4.63
CA ASN A 273 5.81 13.44 -3.89
C ASN A 273 4.44 12.92 -3.42
N ILE A 274 4.09 13.25 -2.17
CA ILE A 274 2.83 12.87 -1.55
C ILE A 274 1.88 14.07 -1.56
N GLY A 275 0.70 13.93 -2.17
CA GLY A 275 -0.38 14.90 -2.13
C GLY A 275 -1.52 14.43 -1.23
N ILE A 276 -1.96 15.24 -0.27
CA ILE A 276 -3.19 15.02 0.50
C ILE A 276 -4.15 16.16 0.17
N GLY A 277 -5.29 15.84 -0.46
CA GLY A 277 -6.23 16.84 -0.95
C GLY A 277 -5.79 17.59 -2.23
N THR A 278 -4.67 17.19 -2.84
CA THR A 278 -4.21 17.65 -4.17
C THR A 278 -3.79 16.46 -5.02
N THR A 279 -4.07 16.54 -6.33
CA THR A 279 -3.63 15.55 -7.33
C THR A 279 -2.31 15.94 -8.01
N SER A 280 -1.76 17.12 -7.71
CA SER A 280 -0.57 17.65 -8.38
C SER A 280 0.41 18.23 -7.35
N PRO A 281 0.95 17.40 -6.44
CA PRO A 281 1.92 17.89 -5.45
C PRO A 281 3.20 18.38 -6.14
N THR A 282 3.69 19.54 -5.68
CA THR A 282 4.91 20.21 -6.18
C THR A 282 6.11 20.00 -5.25
N THR A 283 5.87 19.44 -4.06
CA THR A 283 6.87 19.18 -3.02
C THR A 283 6.72 17.77 -2.46
N LYS A 284 7.70 17.30 -1.68
CA LYS A 284 7.73 15.90 -1.19
C LYS A 284 6.49 15.50 -0.37
N CYS A 285 5.90 16.45 0.35
CA CYS A 285 4.63 16.26 1.05
C CYS A 285 3.83 17.56 0.98
N GLU A 286 2.72 17.54 0.26
CA GLU A 286 1.85 18.70 0.07
C GLU A 286 0.43 18.36 0.55
N MET A 287 -0.07 19.15 1.50
CA MET A 287 -1.43 19.04 2.01
C MET A 287 -2.23 20.27 1.57
N GLN A 288 -3.34 20.06 0.87
CA GLN A 288 -4.25 21.12 0.42
C GLN A 288 -5.67 20.87 0.92
N THR A 289 -6.41 21.95 1.14
CA THR A 289 -7.83 21.93 1.47
C THR A 289 -8.54 23.10 0.79
N SER A 290 -9.84 22.97 0.58
CA SER A 290 -10.68 24.07 0.13
C SER A 290 -11.31 24.77 1.35
N GLY A 291 -11.26 26.10 1.39
CA GLY A 291 -11.81 26.89 2.49
C GLY A 291 -10.92 26.97 3.73
N THR A 292 -11.52 27.19 4.90
CA THR A 292 -10.81 27.49 6.18
C THR A 292 -10.52 26.25 7.04
N SER A 293 -10.52 25.05 6.44
CA SER A 293 -10.32 23.81 7.19
C SER A 293 -8.88 23.67 7.67
N THR A 294 -8.68 23.06 8.84
CA THR A 294 -7.32 22.77 9.33
C THR A 294 -6.64 21.72 8.45
N LEU A 295 -5.45 22.05 7.89
CA LEU A 295 -4.67 21.14 7.03
C LEU A 295 -4.05 19.96 7.80
N LEU A 296 -3.42 20.26 8.95
CA LEU A 296 -2.84 19.27 9.83
C LEU A 296 -3.16 19.63 11.28
N LYS A 297 -4.00 18.83 11.94
CA LYS A 297 -4.26 18.95 13.37
C LYS A 297 -3.56 17.80 14.08
N VAL A 298 -2.51 18.12 14.84
CA VAL A 298 -1.89 17.14 15.73
C VAL A 298 -2.34 17.41 17.15
N THR A 299 -3.12 16.47 17.70
CA THR A 299 -3.70 16.58 19.05
C THR A 299 -3.16 15.44 19.89
N LYS A 300 -2.59 15.73 21.06
CA LYS A 300 -2.31 14.68 22.05
C LYS A 300 -3.62 14.21 22.69
N PRO A 301 -3.89 12.89 22.82
CA PRO A 301 -4.83 12.42 23.83
C PRO A 301 -4.28 12.85 25.19
N TRP A 302 -5.11 13.47 26.03
CA TRP A 302 -4.68 13.89 27.36
C TRP A 302 -4.44 12.65 28.23
N THR A 303 -3.19 12.36 28.55
CA THR A 303 -2.81 11.53 29.71
C THR A 303 -1.94 12.38 30.64
N GLY A 304 -2.18 12.29 31.94
CA GLY A 304 -1.74 13.22 32.98
C GLY A 304 -0.26 13.62 33.00
N SER A 305 0.01 14.66 33.77
CA SER A 305 1.28 15.38 33.87
C SER A 305 2.52 14.49 33.99
N GLY A 306 3.27 14.41 32.89
CA GLY A 306 4.62 13.88 32.83
C GLY A 306 5.20 14.22 31.46
N SER A 307 6.27 15.01 31.43
CA SER A 307 6.86 15.55 30.20
C SER A 307 7.14 14.49 29.14
N THR A 308 6.75 14.74 27.89
CA THR A 308 7.41 14.18 26.70
C THR A 308 7.28 15.16 25.54
N ASN A 309 8.42 15.66 25.03
CA ASN A 309 8.50 16.53 23.86
C ASN A 309 7.75 15.92 22.68
N PHE A 310 6.88 16.70 22.05
CA PHE A 310 6.21 16.32 20.81
C PHE A 310 6.79 17.18 19.68
N ASN A 311 7.80 16.67 18.98
CA ASN A 311 8.39 17.35 17.83
C ASN A 311 7.51 17.07 16.60
N LEU A 312 6.85 18.10 16.06
CA LEU A 312 6.06 17.96 14.83
C LEU A 312 6.95 17.79 13.59
N VAL A 313 8.12 18.45 13.59
CA VAL A 313 9.15 18.33 12.55
C VAL A 313 10.51 18.38 13.23
N GLU A 314 11.27 17.30 13.15
CA GLU A 314 12.66 17.23 13.62
C GLU A 314 13.60 17.45 12.42
N PHE A 315 14.30 18.57 12.39
CA PHE A 315 15.31 18.85 11.38
C PHE A 315 16.68 18.41 11.91
N ASN A 316 17.11 17.20 11.56
CA ASN A 316 18.46 16.73 11.86
C ASN A 316 19.46 17.37 10.90
N ASN A 317 20.11 18.46 11.33
CA ASN A 317 21.18 19.11 10.57
C ASN A 317 22.53 18.49 10.99
N MET A 318 23.18 17.75 10.10
CA MET A 318 24.43 16.99 10.38
C MET A 318 25.72 17.83 10.32
N TYR A 319 25.64 19.16 10.29
CA TYR A 319 26.83 20.04 10.22
C TYR A 319 26.95 20.96 11.44
N THR A 320 28.21 21.13 11.89
CA THR A 320 28.68 21.78 13.11
C THR A 320 28.32 23.27 13.27
N PHE A 321 27.68 23.88 12.26
CA PHE A 321 27.16 25.25 12.28
C PHE A 321 25.84 25.29 11.49
N GLY A 322 24.74 24.93 12.14
CA GLY A 322 23.40 24.91 11.51
C GLY A 322 22.61 26.18 11.81
N TYR A 323 22.29 26.96 10.78
CA TYR A 323 21.28 28.02 10.85
C TYR A 323 19.89 27.43 11.14
N GLY A 324 19.09 28.14 11.94
CA GLY A 324 17.74 27.73 12.31
C GLY A 324 16.81 27.60 11.10
N THR A 325 15.96 26.57 11.10
CA THR A 325 14.94 26.35 10.08
C THR A 325 13.75 27.28 10.32
N GLY A 326 13.57 28.27 9.44
CA GLY A 326 12.42 29.18 9.44
C GLY A 326 11.23 28.61 8.65
N VAL A 327 10.00 28.89 9.11
CA VAL A 327 8.77 28.63 8.36
C VAL A 327 8.55 29.78 7.37
N PHE A 328 8.68 29.52 6.07
CA PHE A 328 8.36 30.48 5.01
C PHE A 328 6.89 30.32 4.58
N ALA A 329 6.11 31.41 4.55
CA ALA A 329 4.83 31.43 3.84
C ALA A 329 4.65 32.73 3.06
N SER A 330 4.14 32.61 1.84
CA SER A 330 3.63 33.72 1.04
C SER A 330 2.11 33.82 1.22
N GLY A 331 1.58 35.00 1.56
CA GLY A 331 0.12 35.24 1.55
C GLY A 331 -0.53 35.67 2.86
N GLY A 332 0.24 36.11 3.86
CA GLY A 332 -0.28 36.75 5.07
C GLY A 332 -0.66 35.77 6.19
N GLN A 333 -0.25 36.14 7.41
CA GLN A 333 -0.45 35.46 8.70
C GLN A 333 0.50 34.26 8.98
N ILE A 334 1.64 34.55 9.61
CA ILE A 334 2.42 33.57 10.38
C ILE A 334 2.77 34.18 11.73
N GLY A 335 2.40 33.50 12.81
CA GLY A 335 2.98 33.72 14.13
C GLY A 335 3.46 32.37 14.66
N ALA A 336 4.78 32.14 14.70
CA ALA A 336 5.31 30.96 15.36
C ALA A 336 5.49 31.26 16.85
N LYS A 337 4.62 30.68 17.68
CA LYS A 337 4.70 30.78 19.14
C LYS A 337 5.74 29.79 19.67
N GLY A 338 6.99 30.22 19.82
CA GLY A 338 8.01 29.48 20.55
C GLY A 338 7.86 29.69 22.05
N TYR A 339 7.48 28.66 22.81
CA TYR A 339 7.68 28.62 24.26
C TYR A 339 8.85 27.68 24.53
N THR A 340 9.99 28.21 24.99
CA THR A 340 11.09 27.41 25.53
C THR A 340 11.04 27.51 27.06
N ALA A 341 10.80 26.38 27.72
CA ALA A 341 11.07 26.24 29.15
C ALA A 341 12.15 25.16 29.29
N ASN A 342 13.36 25.55 29.65
CA ASN A 342 14.36 24.60 30.10
C ASN A 342 15.25 25.21 31.18
N GLY A 343 15.41 24.47 32.27
CA GLY A 343 16.39 24.76 33.31
C GLY A 343 17.79 24.58 32.76
N ALA A 344 18.59 25.64 32.88
CA ALA A 344 20.05 25.67 32.75
C ALA A 344 20.70 25.87 31.36
N ASN A 345 19.99 26.12 30.25
CA ASN A 345 20.65 26.54 28.99
C ASN A 345 19.82 27.55 28.16
N ALA A 346 20.50 28.52 27.53
CA ALA A 346 19.90 29.58 26.73
C ALA A 346 19.31 29.06 25.40
N GLY A 347 18.08 29.47 25.08
CA GLY A 347 17.42 29.20 23.79
C GLY A 347 17.04 30.52 23.09
N TYR A 348 17.23 30.59 21.77
CA TYR A 348 16.97 31.77 20.94
C TYR A 348 15.66 31.63 20.15
N GLY A 349 14.88 32.72 20.04
CA GLY A 349 13.56 32.75 19.39
C GLY A 349 13.43 33.74 18.22
N LEU A 350 12.80 33.24 17.15
CA LEU A 350 11.94 33.82 16.10
C LEU A 350 12.15 35.22 15.45
N TYR A 351 12.00 35.27 14.11
CA TYR A 351 11.73 36.45 13.26
C TYR A 351 10.22 36.57 13.00
N GLY A 352 9.64 37.77 13.17
CA GLY A 352 8.23 38.07 12.89
C GLY A 352 8.06 39.46 12.28
N GLU A 353 7.18 39.58 11.29
CA GLU A 353 6.70 40.85 10.75
C GLU A 353 5.18 40.93 10.97
N ALA A 354 4.68 42.11 11.37
CA ALA A 354 3.24 42.34 11.58
C ALA A 354 2.74 43.49 10.72
N PHE A 355 1.64 43.25 9.99
CA PHE A 355 0.91 44.26 9.22
C PHE A 355 -0.52 44.37 9.77
N GLY A 356 -1.02 45.59 9.98
CA GLY A 356 -2.38 45.85 10.47
C GLY A 356 -3.01 47.05 9.76
N ALA A 357 -4.25 46.91 9.32
CA ALA A 357 -4.99 47.96 8.59
C ALA A 357 -5.68 48.98 9.51
N THR A 358 -5.80 48.71 10.82
CA THR A 358 -6.26 49.66 11.86
C THR A 358 -6.01 49.02 13.25
N GLY A 359 -5.30 49.72 14.14
CA GLY A 359 -4.83 49.22 15.44
C GLY A 359 -3.31 49.02 15.51
N ALA A 360 -2.76 48.88 16.73
CA ALA A 360 -1.32 48.69 16.92
C ALA A 360 -0.87 47.30 16.43
N ALA A 361 0.05 47.27 15.46
CA ALA A 361 0.69 46.05 14.96
C ALA A 361 2.08 45.92 15.59
N TYR A 362 2.36 44.77 16.22
CA TYR A 362 3.64 44.49 16.86
C TYR A 362 4.37 43.38 16.08
N GLY A 363 5.42 43.74 15.33
CA GLY A 363 6.19 42.79 14.49
C GLY A 363 6.97 41.76 15.29
N VAL A 364 7.54 42.17 16.43
CA VAL A 364 8.22 41.29 17.38
C VAL A 364 7.89 41.78 18.79
N TYR A 365 6.98 41.10 19.48
CA TYR A 365 6.69 41.33 20.91
C TYR A 365 7.27 40.17 21.73
N GLY A 366 8.56 40.27 22.06
CA GLY A 366 9.25 39.32 22.93
C GLY A 366 9.34 39.85 24.35
N THR A 367 8.69 39.20 25.31
CA THR A 367 8.90 39.45 26.75
C THR A 367 9.84 38.38 27.29
N ALA A 368 11.04 38.78 27.72
CA ALA A 368 11.98 37.89 28.38
C ALA A 368 11.93 38.15 29.90
N SER A 369 11.75 37.09 30.69
CA SER A 369 11.79 37.15 32.15
C SER A 369 12.62 35.99 32.69
N ALA A 370 13.60 36.26 33.55
CA ALA A 370 14.43 35.24 34.18
C ALA A 370 14.54 35.51 35.67
N THR A 371 14.41 34.45 36.48
CA THR A 371 14.42 34.53 37.95
C THR A 371 15.84 34.47 38.55
N ALA A 372 16.84 34.09 37.75
CA ALA A 372 18.21 33.81 38.22
C ALA A 372 19.33 34.24 37.24
N ALA A 373 19.00 34.94 36.13
CA ALA A 373 19.96 35.37 35.11
C ALA A 373 19.43 36.60 34.35
N ALA A 374 20.25 37.18 33.47
CA ALA A 374 19.84 38.28 32.58
C ALA A 374 18.82 37.78 31.55
N ALA A 375 17.77 38.57 31.31
CA ALA A 375 16.72 38.29 30.34
C ALA A 375 16.90 39.21 29.12
N TYR A 376 16.99 38.64 27.92
CA TYR A 376 17.17 39.38 26.67
C TYR A 376 15.93 39.23 25.78
N GLY A 377 15.25 40.33 25.45
CA GLY A 377 14.04 40.33 24.61
C GLY A 377 14.33 40.23 23.11
N VAL A 378 15.28 41.02 22.61
CA VAL A 378 15.82 40.97 21.24
C VAL A 378 17.34 41.06 21.35
N TYR A 379 18.06 40.03 20.93
CA TYR A 379 19.52 39.96 21.03
C TYR A 379 20.12 39.62 19.66
N GLY A 380 20.98 40.48 19.15
CA GLY A 380 21.75 40.24 17.93
C GLY A 380 23.23 40.48 18.21
N THR A 381 24.09 39.65 17.63
CA THR A 381 25.54 39.87 17.59
C THR A 381 26.00 39.71 16.14
N THR A 382 27.01 40.47 15.76
CA THR A 382 27.63 40.40 14.44
C THR A 382 29.14 40.34 14.63
N THR A 383 29.84 39.52 13.84
CA THR A 383 31.30 39.40 13.89
C THR A 383 31.84 39.19 12.48
N GLY A 384 32.68 40.11 12.01
CA GLY A 384 33.30 40.14 10.69
C GLY A 384 32.51 40.96 9.65
N GLY A 385 33.21 41.85 8.94
CA GLY A 385 32.67 42.64 7.82
C GLY A 385 33.01 44.13 7.91
N THR A 386 32.61 44.91 6.91
CA THR A 386 32.71 46.39 6.93
C THR A 386 31.46 47.07 7.49
N SER A 387 30.39 46.32 7.77
CA SER A 387 29.14 46.82 8.34
C SER A 387 28.47 45.71 9.15
N GLU A 388 28.45 45.90 10.46
CA GLU A 388 28.01 44.94 11.46
C GLU A 388 26.88 45.60 12.27
N TRP A 389 25.66 45.05 12.21
CA TRP A 389 24.49 45.60 12.92
C TRP A 389 23.90 44.57 13.89
N ALA A 390 24.15 44.80 15.17
CA ALA A 390 23.54 44.08 16.28
C ALA A 390 22.24 44.78 16.72
N GLY A 391 21.16 44.58 15.96
CA GLY A 391 19.87 45.22 16.18
C GLY A 391 19.69 46.49 15.34
N TYR A 392 18.69 46.46 14.44
CA TYR A 392 18.31 47.59 13.60
C TYR A 392 16.84 47.93 13.85
N PHE A 393 16.56 49.14 14.31
CA PHE A 393 15.21 49.66 14.45
C PHE A 393 14.92 50.62 13.31
N ASN A 394 14.05 50.24 12.37
CA ASN A 394 13.54 51.16 11.35
C ASN A 394 12.44 52.05 11.97
N GLY A 395 12.83 53.01 12.81
CA GLY A 395 11.93 53.87 13.56
C GLY A 395 12.53 54.38 14.87
N LYS A 396 11.67 54.87 15.77
CA LYS A 396 12.09 55.33 17.11
C LYS A 396 12.27 54.14 18.05
N MET A 397 13.36 54.13 18.80
CA MET A 397 13.53 53.25 19.96
C MET A 397 12.83 53.87 21.17
N GLN A 398 11.99 53.11 21.87
CA GLN A 398 11.34 53.53 23.11
C GLN A 398 11.72 52.56 24.24
N CYS A 399 12.45 53.06 25.24
CA CYS A 399 12.72 52.34 26.48
C CYS A 399 11.69 52.79 27.53
N ILE A 400 10.80 51.88 27.96
CA ILE A 400 9.69 52.21 28.87
C ILE A 400 10.05 51.91 30.33
N ASN A 401 10.92 50.92 30.55
CA ASN A 401 11.39 50.51 31.87
C ASN A 401 12.92 50.44 31.86
N GLY A 402 13.52 50.71 33.01
CA GLY A 402 14.94 50.63 33.27
C GLY A 402 15.21 51.00 34.73
N THR A 403 16.47 50.94 35.14
CA THR A 403 16.89 51.43 36.46
C THR A 403 17.37 52.87 36.34
N ASP A 404 17.54 53.54 37.48
CA ASP A 404 18.22 54.83 37.55
C ASP A 404 19.67 54.71 37.01
N ALA A 405 20.13 55.72 36.29
CA ALA A 405 21.51 55.81 35.84
C ALA A 405 22.41 55.97 37.08
N SER A 406 23.32 55.02 37.31
CA SER A 406 24.24 55.11 38.44
C SER A 406 25.54 54.35 38.17
N LEU A 407 26.47 54.41 39.13
CA LEU A 407 27.71 53.67 39.04
C LEU A 407 27.52 52.15 38.92
N THR A 408 26.40 51.63 39.42
CA THR A 408 26.08 50.19 39.41
C THR A 408 24.78 49.85 38.66
N GLY A 409 24.01 50.85 38.23
CA GLY A 409 22.77 50.68 37.48
C GLY A 409 22.94 51.18 36.04
N ASP A 410 22.20 50.57 35.11
CA ASP A 410 22.51 50.69 33.68
C ASP A 410 21.61 51.71 32.94
N GLY A 411 20.78 52.45 33.68
CA GLY A 411 19.84 53.41 33.08
C GLY A 411 18.76 52.74 32.22
N TYR A 412 18.25 53.49 31.25
CA TYR A 412 17.31 53.04 30.22
C TYR A 412 18.03 52.66 28.92
N LEU A 413 19.21 53.24 28.69
CA LEU A 413 20.08 52.97 27.56
C LEU A 413 21.54 53.00 28.01
N GLU A 414 22.27 51.94 27.71
CA GLU A 414 23.72 51.85 27.87
C GLU A 414 24.41 51.82 26.50
N LEU A 415 25.42 52.67 26.34
CA LEU A 415 26.29 52.75 25.17
C LEU A 415 27.74 52.46 25.60
N GLY A 416 28.20 51.24 25.32
CA GLY A 416 29.54 50.76 25.68
C GLY A 416 29.49 49.50 26.53
N SER A 417 30.63 49.09 27.09
CA SER A 417 30.71 47.92 27.98
C SER A 417 30.67 48.35 29.45
N THR A 418 29.95 47.63 30.30
CA THR A 418 29.93 47.83 31.76
C THR A 418 31.31 47.76 32.41
N THR A 419 32.26 47.03 31.82
CA THR A 419 33.62 46.86 32.33
C THR A 419 34.64 47.84 31.74
N SER A 420 34.18 48.84 30.96
CA SER A 420 35.04 49.86 30.34
C SER A 420 34.34 51.22 30.38
N THR A 421 34.86 52.21 29.62
CA THR A 421 34.18 53.48 29.42
C THR A 421 32.85 53.26 28.71
N ASN A 422 31.77 53.79 29.27
CA ASN A 422 30.45 53.77 28.68
C ASN A 422 29.66 55.04 29.05
N VAL A 423 28.54 55.23 28.36
CA VAL A 423 27.55 56.27 28.65
C VAL A 423 26.22 55.61 28.94
N ILE A 424 25.60 55.99 30.05
CA ILE A 424 24.26 55.56 30.42
C ILE A 424 23.31 56.75 30.43
N ILE A 425 22.06 56.51 30.06
CA ILE A 425 21.01 57.53 29.92
C ILE A 425 19.75 57.04 30.61
N ASP A 426 19.12 57.90 31.39
CA ASP A 426 17.77 57.70 31.92
C ASP A 426 16.87 58.93 31.69
N ASN A 427 15.82 59.10 32.49
CA ASN A 427 14.85 60.19 32.31
C ASN A 427 15.36 61.57 32.73
N ASN A 428 16.43 61.68 33.51
CA ASN A 428 16.87 62.94 34.11
C ASN A 428 18.40 63.11 34.15
N GLU A 429 19.16 62.12 33.71
CA GLU A 429 20.62 62.17 33.72
C GLU A 429 21.24 61.46 32.50
N ILE A 430 22.39 61.99 32.08
CA ILE A 430 23.33 61.33 31.16
C ILE A 430 24.64 61.21 31.93
N MET A 431 25.09 59.99 32.19
CA MET A 431 26.30 59.74 32.99
C MET A 431 27.35 59.01 32.15
N ALA A 432 28.57 59.54 32.16
CA ALA A 432 29.74 58.80 31.70
C ALA A 432 30.38 58.06 32.89
N ARG A 433 30.67 56.77 32.72
CA ARG A 433 31.35 55.95 33.72
C ARG A 433 32.45 55.11 33.08
N ASN A 434 33.36 54.60 33.89
CA ASN A 434 34.38 53.64 33.47
C ASN A 434 34.48 52.54 34.52
N ASN A 435 34.04 51.33 34.17
CA ASN A 435 34.06 50.16 35.06
C ASN A 435 33.46 50.44 36.46
N GLY A 436 32.28 51.06 36.49
CA GLY A 436 31.56 51.40 37.72
C GLY A 436 32.12 52.58 38.53
N ALA A 437 33.04 53.38 37.97
CA ALA A 437 33.49 54.64 38.57
C ALA A 437 33.08 55.84 37.71
N VAL A 438 32.94 57.01 38.34
CA VAL A 438 32.63 58.27 37.64
C VAL A 438 33.70 58.54 36.57
N SER A 439 33.27 58.91 35.37
CA SER A 439 34.16 59.31 34.27
C SER A 439 33.78 60.68 33.74
N LYS A 440 34.70 61.30 32.99
CA LYS A 440 34.42 62.54 32.27
C LYS A 440 33.58 62.22 31.03
N LEU A 441 32.48 62.94 30.83
CA LEU A 441 31.78 62.95 29.56
C LEU A 441 32.52 63.87 28.59
N TYR A 442 33.11 63.29 27.55
CA TYR A 442 33.73 64.06 26.48
C TYR A 442 32.72 64.30 25.36
N LEU A 443 32.50 65.57 25.01
CA LEU A 443 31.71 65.98 23.85
C LEU A 443 32.65 66.55 22.80
N GLN A 444 32.59 66.04 21.56
CA GLN A 444 33.47 66.45 20.45
C GLN A 444 34.98 66.31 20.75
N ASN A 445 35.40 65.25 21.45
CA ASN A 445 36.82 65.05 21.84
C ASN A 445 37.79 65.07 20.64
N ASP A 446 37.34 64.52 19.51
CA ASP A 446 38.16 64.35 18.30
C ASP A 446 37.83 65.42 17.23
N GLY A 447 37.14 66.51 17.63
CA GLY A 447 36.80 67.66 16.78
C GLY A 447 35.32 67.72 16.36
N GLY A 448 34.90 68.91 15.89
CA GLY A 448 33.51 69.26 15.56
C GLY A 448 32.96 70.36 16.47
N ASP A 449 31.88 71.03 16.05
CA ASP A 449 31.25 72.10 16.83
C ASP A 449 30.21 71.53 17.81
N LEU A 450 30.23 72.01 19.06
CA LEU A 450 29.15 71.79 20.02
C LEU A 450 28.32 73.09 20.14
N SER A 451 27.14 73.10 19.53
CA SER A 451 26.16 74.17 19.72
C SER A 451 25.14 73.77 20.78
N LEU A 452 25.05 74.55 21.86
CA LEU A 452 24.07 74.37 22.93
C LEU A 452 22.98 75.44 22.80
N CYS A 453 21.70 75.03 22.91
CA CYS A 453 20.54 75.94 22.89
C CYS A 453 20.44 76.84 21.64
N TYR A 454 20.67 76.30 20.44
CA TYR A 454 20.77 77.07 19.18
C TYR A 454 19.53 77.90 18.83
N THR A 455 18.33 77.35 18.95
CA THR A 455 17.07 78.04 18.57
C THR A 455 16.32 78.64 19.75
N SER A 456 16.46 78.03 20.92
CA SER A 456 15.76 78.44 22.16
C SER A 456 16.35 77.68 23.35
N GLY A 457 16.32 78.28 24.52
CA GLY A 457 16.80 77.69 25.78
C GLY A 457 18.00 78.44 26.35
N ASN A 458 18.48 77.98 27.50
CA ASN A 458 19.54 78.61 28.27
C ASN A 458 20.47 77.52 28.79
N VAL A 459 21.76 77.82 28.85
CA VAL A 459 22.74 76.98 29.53
C VAL A 459 22.82 77.43 30.99
N MET A 460 22.62 76.50 31.91
CA MET A 460 22.74 76.73 33.35
C MET A 460 23.90 75.92 33.91
N ILE A 461 24.75 76.56 34.71
CA ILE A 461 25.85 75.91 35.42
C ILE A 461 25.66 76.20 36.91
N GLY A 462 25.29 75.17 37.68
CA GLY A 462 24.99 75.30 39.12
C GLY A 462 23.65 75.99 39.44
N ALA A 463 23.06 76.74 38.50
CA ALA A 463 21.80 77.46 38.69
C ALA A 463 20.59 76.52 38.55
N SER A 464 19.56 76.75 39.39
CA SER A 464 18.27 76.03 39.32
C SER A 464 17.22 76.70 38.45
N VAL A 465 17.41 77.99 38.14
CA VAL A 465 16.53 78.81 37.29
C VAL A 465 17.41 79.71 36.43
N PRO A 466 17.14 79.86 35.12
CA PRO A 466 17.93 80.75 34.29
C PRO A 466 17.63 82.21 34.61
N ALA A 467 18.66 83.06 34.58
CA ALA A 467 18.48 84.50 34.66
C ALA A 467 17.70 84.99 33.43
N THR A 468 16.66 85.78 33.65
CA THR A 468 15.79 86.26 32.58
C THR A 468 16.59 87.16 31.63
N GLY A 469 16.55 86.85 30.32
CA GLY A 469 17.27 87.59 29.30
C GLY A 469 18.70 87.11 29.01
N TYR A 470 19.21 86.09 29.71
CA TYR A 470 20.59 85.61 29.57
C TYR A 470 20.66 84.19 29.03
N LEU A 471 21.44 83.95 27.97
CA LEU A 471 21.64 82.60 27.42
C LEU A 471 22.52 81.71 28.29
N LEU A 472 23.40 82.28 29.13
CA LEU A 472 24.25 81.56 30.08
C LEU A 472 24.02 82.11 31.49
N SER A 473 23.62 81.24 32.42
CA SER A 473 23.46 81.55 33.85
C SER A 473 24.40 80.68 34.67
N VAL A 474 25.27 81.31 35.46
CA VAL A 474 26.25 80.61 36.31
C VAL A 474 26.02 81.01 37.77
N ASP A 475 25.61 80.06 38.60
CA ASP A 475 25.55 80.24 40.06
C ASP A 475 26.92 79.84 40.65
N GLY A 476 27.87 80.76 40.55
CA GLY A 476 29.26 80.51 40.93
C GLY A 476 30.23 81.48 40.28
N LYS A 477 31.51 81.09 40.24
CA LYS A 477 32.59 81.88 39.64
C LYS A 477 32.96 81.30 38.28
N ILE A 478 33.20 82.19 37.31
CA ILE A 478 33.76 81.83 36.00
C ILE A 478 35.26 82.10 36.04
N ILE A 479 36.05 81.14 35.54
CA ILE A 479 37.46 81.32 35.22
C ILE A 479 37.63 81.13 33.71
N CYS A 480 38.30 82.08 33.06
CA CYS A 480 38.61 82.04 31.63
C CYS A 480 39.99 82.67 31.42
N GLU A 481 40.71 82.26 30.39
CA GLU A 481 41.98 82.89 30.02
C GLU A 481 41.73 84.30 29.45
N GLU A 482 40.67 84.46 28.66
CA GLU A 482 40.28 85.73 28.06
C GLU A 482 38.76 85.86 28.01
N LEU A 483 38.26 87.07 28.26
CA LEU A 483 36.86 87.46 28.08
C LEU A 483 36.80 88.67 27.14
N LYS A 484 36.32 88.46 25.92
CA LYS A 484 36.02 89.55 24.98
C LYS A 484 34.57 89.99 25.15
N VAL A 485 34.36 91.21 25.65
CA VAL A 485 33.04 91.84 25.66
C VAL A 485 32.96 92.83 24.51
N GLN A 486 32.05 92.59 23.57
CA GLN A 486 31.82 93.47 22.43
C GLN A 486 30.41 94.06 22.53
N LEU A 487 30.34 95.27 23.09
CA LEU A 487 29.10 96.04 23.12
C LEU A 487 28.78 96.58 21.71
N SER A 488 27.51 96.87 21.47
CA SER A 488 27.06 97.53 20.23
C SER A 488 27.14 99.05 20.30
N GLU A 489 27.45 99.61 21.48
CA GLU A 489 27.55 101.05 21.72
C GLU A 489 28.94 101.58 21.36
N ASN A 490 29.03 102.90 21.11
CA ASN A 490 30.30 103.56 20.79
C ASN A 490 31.24 103.56 22.00
N TRP A 491 32.54 103.39 21.74
CA TRP A 491 33.59 103.62 22.72
C TRP A 491 33.65 105.12 23.09
N PRO A 492 34.06 105.50 24.32
CA PRO A 492 33.78 106.84 24.83
C PRO A 492 34.59 107.99 24.24
N ASP A 493 35.34 107.77 23.16
CA ASP A 493 36.13 108.78 22.42
C ASP A 493 35.36 110.08 22.12
N TYR A 494 34.02 110.05 22.12
CA TYR A 494 33.16 111.23 22.05
C TYR A 494 33.43 112.28 23.15
N VAL A 495 34.07 111.91 24.26
CA VAL A 495 34.48 112.85 25.33
C VAL A 495 35.44 113.92 24.79
N PHE A 496 36.17 113.62 23.72
CA PHE A 496 37.14 114.54 23.10
C PHE A 496 36.55 115.42 22.00
N GLU A 497 35.27 115.27 21.67
CA GLU A 497 34.60 116.10 20.65
C GLU A 497 34.27 117.49 21.21
N ASP A 498 34.29 118.50 20.35
CA ASP A 498 34.12 119.92 20.73
C ASP A 498 32.75 120.23 21.38
N ASP A 499 31.74 119.40 21.13
CA ASP A 499 30.38 119.54 21.66
C ASP A 499 30.13 118.74 22.95
N TYR A 500 31.15 118.09 23.51
CA TYR A 500 31.02 117.37 24.77
C TYR A 500 30.90 118.33 25.97
N SER A 501 29.72 118.36 26.59
CA SER A 501 29.44 119.18 27.76
C SER A 501 29.93 118.53 29.05
N MET A 502 31.15 118.87 29.46
CA MET A 502 31.75 118.42 30.71
C MET A 502 31.35 119.31 31.90
N HIS A 503 31.19 118.71 33.08
CA HIS A 503 30.94 119.48 34.30
C HIS A 503 32.18 120.34 34.63
N SER A 504 32.00 121.52 35.21
CA SER A 504 33.13 122.24 35.79
C SER A 504 33.63 121.52 37.06
N ILE A 505 34.88 121.78 37.46
CA ILE A 505 35.46 121.22 38.68
C ILE A 505 34.60 121.54 39.93
N SER A 506 33.95 122.72 39.96
CA SER A 506 33.06 123.09 41.06
C SER A 506 31.77 122.27 41.06
N GLU A 507 31.14 122.10 39.90
CA GLU A 507 29.90 121.32 39.77
C GLU A 507 30.14 119.84 40.06
N LEU A 508 31.26 119.28 39.59
CA LEU A 508 31.64 117.91 39.90
C LEU A 508 31.83 117.71 41.41
N LYS A 509 32.48 118.65 42.09
CA LYS A 509 32.67 118.61 43.56
C LYS A 509 31.34 118.59 44.30
N ASP A 510 30.39 119.43 43.90
CA ASP A 510 29.09 119.50 44.53
C ASP A 510 28.28 118.21 44.26
N PHE A 511 28.33 117.68 43.04
CA PHE A 511 27.70 116.42 42.68
C PHE A 511 28.20 115.25 43.56
N ILE A 512 29.52 115.12 43.72
CA ILE A 512 30.12 114.04 44.54
C ILE A 512 29.72 114.21 46.01
N LYS A 513 29.68 115.45 46.52
CA LYS A 513 29.30 115.73 47.90
C LYS A 513 27.87 115.29 48.18
N GLU A 514 26.96 115.49 47.24
CA GLU A 514 25.54 115.14 47.33
C GLU A 514 25.27 113.65 47.06
N ASN A 515 25.79 113.11 45.95
CA ASN A 515 25.40 111.78 45.45
C ASN A 515 26.33 110.63 45.88
N LYS A 516 27.53 110.93 46.40
CA LYS A 516 28.52 109.93 46.86
C LYS A 516 29.02 108.94 45.79
N HIS A 517 28.80 109.22 44.51
CA HIS A 517 29.38 108.52 43.37
C HIS A 517 29.71 109.52 42.25
N LEU A 518 30.42 109.06 41.21
CA LEU A 518 30.74 109.89 40.04
C LEU A 518 29.53 110.01 39.11
N PRO A 519 29.36 111.13 38.38
CA PRO A 519 28.32 111.25 37.36
C PRO A 519 28.40 110.12 36.34
N GLY A 520 27.27 109.45 36.06
CA GLY A 520 27.17 108.34 35.11
C GLY A 520 27.61 106.96 35.64
N ILE A 521 28.33 106.90 36.77
CA ILE A 521 28.65 105.64 37.47
C ILE A 521 27.50 105.31 38.42
N PRO A 522 26.95 104.08 38.41
CA PRO A 522 25.88 103.70 39.33
C PRO A 522 26.35 103.76 40.79
N SER A 523 25.41 104.03 41.69
CA SER A 523 25.65 104.01 43.12
C SER A 523 25.87 102.58 43.64
N ALA A 524 26.49 102.45 44.81
CA ALA A 524 26.69 101.13 45.43
C ALA A 524 25.37 100.38 45.69
N ALA A 525 24.31 101.10 46.06
CA ALA A 525 22.99 100.51 46.32
C ALA A 525 22.33 99.95 45.04
N GLU A 526 22.53 100.62 43.89
CA GLU A 526 22.05 100.12 42.59
C GLU A 526 22.82 98.86 42.18
N VAL A 527 24.15 98.87 42.33
CA VAL A 527 24.99 97.70 41.99
C VAL A 527 24.71 96.49 42.88
N GLU A 528 24.46 96.69 44.18
CA GLU A 528 24.13 95.59 45.10
C GLU A 528 22.79 94.94 44.77
N LYS A 529 21.82 95.73 44.30
CA LYS A 529 20.48 95.25 43.99
C LYS A 529 20.39 94.61 42.60
N ASP A 530 20.92 95.29 41.59
CA ASP A 530 20.68 94.96 40.18
C ASP A 530 21.93 94.37 39.48
N GLY A 531 23.07 94.34 40.16
CA GLY A 531 24.35 93.92 39.60
C GLY A 531 24.97 94.98 38.69
N ILE A 532 26.04 94.62 37.98
CA ILE A 532 26.67 95.50 36.99
C ILE A 532 27.18 94.70 35.80
N THR A 533 27.00 95.22 34.59
CA THR A 533 27.56 94.59 33.40
C THR A 533 29.03 95.00 33.25
N VAL A 534 29.90 94.00 33.00
CA VAL A 534 31.35 94.25 32.89
C VAL A 534 31.67 95.17 31.71
N GLY A 535 30.96 95.00 30.59
CA GLY A 535 31.13 95.85 29.40
C GLY A 535 30.77 97.30 29.67
N GLU A 536 29.55 97.59 30.16
CA GLU A 536 29.14 98.99 30.36
C GLU A 536 30.01 99.65 31.44
N MET A 537 30.43 98.91 32.47
CA MET A 537 31.32 99.46 33.49
C MET A 537 32.69 99.81 32.91
N GLN A 538 33.28 98.96 32.05
CA GLN A 538 34.55 99.28 31.40
C GLN A 538 34.42 100.53 30.50
N THR A 539 33.33 100.63 29.73
CA THR A 539 33.05 101.82 28.91
C THR A 539 32.91 103.07 29.77
N LYS A 540 32.12 103.02 30.85
CA LYS A 540 31.94 104.15 31.76
C LYS A 540 33.23 104.53 32.50
N MET A 541 34.02 103.55 32.93
CA MET A 541 35.33 103.81 33.54
C MET A 541 36.26 104.51 32.55
N MET A 542 36.26 104.08 31.29
CA MET A 542 37.06 104.72 30.24
C MET A 542 36.60 106.16 29.99
N GLN A 543 35.30 106.42 29.90
CA GLN A 543 34.75 107.77 29.82
C GLN A 543 35.24 108.66 30.97
N LYS A 544 35.27 108.15 32.21
CA LYS A 544 35.78 108.91 33.36
C LYS A 544 37.29 109.13 33.30
N ILE A 545 38.07 108.20 32.75
CA ILE A 545 39.51 108.37 32.53
C ILE A 545 39.76 109.50 31.51
N GLU A 546 38.96 109.57 30.46
CA GLU A 546 39.06 110.62 29.43
C GLU A 546 38.66 112.00 29.98
N GLU A 547 37.55 112.08 30.73
CA GLU A 547 37.17 113.31 31.44
C GLU A 547 38.25 113.76 32.44
N LEU A 548 38.81 112.84 33.22
CA LEU A 548 39.92 113.15 34.12
C LEU A 548 41.14 113.69 33.37
N SER A 549 41.41 113.17 32.17
CA SER A 549 42.49 113.66 31.32
C SER A 549 42.25 115.11 30.88
N LEU A 550 41.01 115.46 30.51
CA LEU A 550 40.62 116.84 30.20
C LEU A 550 40.73 117.77 31.42
N TYR A 551 40.28 117.35 32.60
CA TYR A 551 40.46 118.15 33.83
C TYR A 551 41.94 118.40 34.14
N ILE A 552 42.81 117.40 33.94
CA ILE A 552 44.25 117.54 34.16
C ILE A 552 44.86 118.55 33.16
N ILE A 553 44.49 118.47 31.89
CA ILE A 553 44.93 119.43 30.86
C ILE A 553 44.48 120.84 31.24
N GLU A 554 43.22 121.01 31.66
CA GLU A 554 42.68 122.30 32.10
C GLU A 554 43.42 122.85 33.32
N LEU A 555 43.66 122.01 34.34
CA LEU A 555 44.45 122.40 35.51
C LEU A 555 45.88 122.79 35.15
N GLN A 556 46.51 122.09 34.21
CA GLN A 556 47.85 122.41 33.72
C GLN A 556 47.86 123.75 32.97
N ASN A 557 46.88 124.00 32.11
CA ASN A 557 46.70 125.29 31.44
C ASN A 557 46.56 126.43 32.45
N GLN A 558 45.71 126.27 33.47
CA GLN A 558 45.56 127.27 34.55
C GLN A 558 46.86 127.48 35.33
N ILE A 559 47.63 126.42 35.60
CA ILE A 559 48.95 126.54 36.26
C ILE A 559 49.95 127.31 35.39
N ASP A 560 49.96 127.08 34.08
CA ASP A 560 50.88 127.75 33.17
C ASP A 560 50.50 129.23 32.95
N GLU A 561 49.21 129.56 32.94
CA GLU A 561 48.72 130.94 33.01
C GLU A 561 49.17 131.63 34.32
N LEU A 562 49.03 130.96 35.46
CA LEU A 562 49.49 131.47 36.76
C LEU A 562 51.01 131.66 36.84
N LYS A 563 51.79 130.84 36.13
CA LYS A 563 53.26 130.97 36.06
C LYS A 563 53.71 132.07 35.08
N SER A 564 53.04 132.19 33.94
CA SER A 564 53.37 133.20 32.92
C SER A 564 52.97 134.62 33.34
N GLY A 565 51.93 134.77 34.16
CA GLY A 565 51.54 136.04 34.80
C GLY A 565 52.46 136.52 35.93
N LYS A 566 53.59 135.85 36.20
CA LYS A 566 54.56 136.17 37.26
C LYS A 566 55.91 136.74 36.78
N ASN A 567 56.04 137.08 35.48
CA ASN A 567 57.21 137.81 34.95
C ASN A 567 56.90 139.28 34.68
#